data_AF-A0A7J3M101-F1
#
_entry.id   AF-A0A7J3M101-F1
#
_cell.length_a   1.000
_cell.length_b   1.000
_cell.length_c   1.000
_cell.angle_alpha   90.00
_cell.angle_beta   90.00
_cell.angle_gamma   90.00
#
_symmetry.space_group_name_H-M   'P 1'
#
loop_
_entity.id
_entity.type
_entity.pdbx_description
1 polymer ?
#
loop_
_entity_poly.entity_id
_entity_poly.type
_entity_poly.pdbx_seq_one_letter_code
_entity_poly.pdbx_strand_id
1 'polypeptide(L)'
;MLVNYATKILDSFETLKKLLENENGSLVIYDDPLKVVIRRERIEFYVGGEFHGFVDRSSAKLSDLVSVEAEMWLKALANLHFKRFSLKK
;
A
#
# COMPACT_ATOMS: atom_id res chain seq x y z
N MET A 1 4.68 10.81 8.22
CA MET A 1 3.25 10.47 8.03
C MET A 1 3.06 9.21 7.18
N LEU A 2 3.69 9.09 6.00
CA LEU A 2 3.60 7.91 5.14
C LEU A 2 3.98 6.58 5.82
N VAL A 3 5.09 6.58 6.57
CA VAL A 3 5.54 5.42 7.35
C VAL A 3 4.47 4.92 8.32
N ASN A 4 3.70 5.82 8.96
CA ASN A 4 2.63 5.42 9.88
C ASN A 4 1.48 4.70 9.15
N TYR A 5 1.14 5.14 7.93
CA TYR A 5 0.14 4.46 7.12
C TYR A 5 0.65 3.11 6.63
N ALA A 6 1.89 3.05 6.16
CA ALA A 6 2.53 1.81 5.74
C ALA A 6 2.59 0.79 6.88
N THR A 7 3.01 1.18 8.08
CA THR A 7 3.03 0.29 9.25
C THR A 7 1.66 -0.33 9.52
N LYS A 8 0.58 0.47 9.50
CA LYS A 8 -0.80 -0.04 9.68
C LYS A 8 -1.21 -1.06 8.61
N ILE A 9 -0.83 -0.80 7.35
CA ILE A 9 -1.10 -1.70 6.22
C ILE A 9 -0.33 -3.00 6.40
N LEU A 10 0.96 -2.92 6.72
CA LEU A 10 1.85 -4.07 6.90
C LEU A 10 1.45 -4.92 8.12
N ASP A 11 1.00 -4.30 9.22
CA ASP A 11 0.44 -5.02 10.37
C ASP A 11 -0.88 -5.75 10.01
N SER A 12 -1.61 -5.22 9.02
CA SER A 12 -2.86 -5.80 8.52
C SER A 12 -2.67 -6.70 7.30
N PHE A 13 -1.43 -7.05 6.95
CA PHE A 13 -1.09 -7.76 5.70
C PHE A 13 -1.88 -9.06 5.52
N GLU A 14 -1.96 -9.89 6.56
CA GLU A 14 -2.70 -11.17 6.51
C GLU A 14 -4.22 -10.98 6.32
N THR A 15 -4.76 -9.85 6.78
CA THR A 15 -6.17 -9.49 6.53
C THR A 15 -6.36 -8.97 5.11
N LEU A 16 -5.45 -8.13 4.62
CA LEU A 16 -5.47 -7.61 3.25
C LEU A 16 -5.30 -8.72 2.22
N LYS A 17 -4.54 -9.78 2.56
CA LYS A 17 -4.38 -10.96 1.72
C LYS A 17 -5.68 -11.70 1.42
N LYS A 18 -6.73 -11.51 2.24
CA LYS A 18 -8.06 -12.07 1.99
C LYS A 18 -8.93 -11.18 1.09
N LEU A 19 -8.51 -9.94 0.85
CA LEU A 19 -9.28 -8.93 0.13
C LEU A 19 -8.67 -8.56 -1.22
N LEU A 20 -7.34 -8.65 -1.34
CA LEU A 20 -6.57 -8.30 -2.52
C LEU A 20 -6.07 -9.55 -3.22
N GLU A 21 -5.85 -9.44 -4.53
CA GLU A 21 -5.24 -10.50 -5.32
C GLU A 21 -3.81 -10.76 -4.84
N ASN A 22 -3.48 -12.05 -4.70
CA ASN A 22 -2.18 -12.50 -4.28
C ASN A 22 -1.40 -13.05 -5.48
N GLU A 23 -0.33 -12.38 -5.86
CA GLU A 23 0.61 -12.85 -6.86
C GLU A 23 1.94 -13.20 -6.16
N ASN A 24 2.30 -14.49 -6.17
CA ASN A 24 3.58 -14.99 -5.63
C ASN A 24 3.93 -14.47 -4.22
N GLY A 25 2.93 -14.38 -3.33
CA GLY A 25 3.14 -13.93 -1.95
C GLY A 25 3.14 -12.41 -1.75
N SER A 26 2.87 -11.63 -2.80
CA SER A 26 2.68 -10.18 -2.74
C SER A 26 1.22 -9.82 -3.05
N LEU A 27 0.71 -8.75 -2.46
CA LEU A 27 -0.61 -8.22 -2.80
C LEU A 27 -0.43 -7.13 -3.82
N VAL A 28 -1.15 -7.20 -4.92
CA VAL A 28 -0.97 -6.29 -6.04
C VAL A 28 -2.26 -5.52 -6.31
N ILE A 29 -2.12 -4.22 -6.53
CA ILE A 29 -3.20 -3.33 -6.95
C ILE A 29 -2.77 -2.70 -8.27
N TYR A 30 -3.62 -2.83 -9.28
CA TYR A 30 -3.43 -2.26 -10.61
C TYR A 30 -4.35 -1.05 -10.78
N ASP A 31 -3.76 0.12 -11.02
CA ASP A 31 -4.43 1.41 -11.20
C ASP A 31 -3.70 2.20 -12.31
N ASP A 32 -3.84 1.73 -13.57
CA ASP A 32 -3.06 2.17 -14.74
C ASP A 32 -2.93 3.71 -14.82
N PRO A 33 -1.71 4.29 -14.85
CA PRO A 33 -0.40 3.64 -15.03
C PRO A 33 0.31 3.17 -13.76
N LEU A 34 -0.28 3.35 -12.58
CA LEU A 34 0.29 3.00 -11.29
C LEU A 34 0.03 1.52 -10.94
N LYS A 35 1.05 0.86 -10.40
CA LYS A 35 0.97 -0.47 -9.80
C LYS A 35 1.52 -0.40 -8.39
N VAL A 36 0.72 -0.81 -7.42
CA VAL A 36 1.11 -0.88 -6.00
C VAL A 36 1.33 -2.33 -5.62
N VAL A 37 2.52 -2.65 -5.13
CA VAL A 37 2.89 -4.00 -4.70
C VAL A 37 3.16 -3.98 -3.20
N ILE A 38 2.26 -4.59 -2.43
CA ILE A 38 2.38 -4.72 -0.98
C ILE A 38 3.07 -6.06 -0.70
N ARG A 39 4.26 -6.00 -0.11
CA ARG A 39 4.98 -7.16 0.42
C ARG A 39 4.94 -7.14 1.95
N ARG A 40 5.41 -8.21 2.59
CA ARG A 40 5.45 -8.28 4.07
C ARG A 40 6.28 -7.18 4.72
N GLU A 41 7.39 -6.80 4.09
CA GLU A 41 8.34 -5.84 4.66
C GLU A 41 8.14 -4.41 4.18
N ARG A 42 7.56 -4.21 2.99
CA ARG A 42 7.46 -2.91 2.34
C ARG A 42 6.37 -2.85 1.27
N ILE A 43 5.98 -1.63 0.92
CA ILE A 43 5.02 -1.31 -0.14
C ILE A 43 5.80 -0.62 -1.26
N GLU A 44 5.71 -1.14 -2.47
CA GLU A 44 6.42 -0.68 -3.66
C GLU A 44 5.45 -0.03 -4.64
N PHE A 45 5.91 1.01 -5.34
CA PHE A 45 5.13 1.76 -6.32
C PHE A 45 5.83 1.72 -7.67
N TYR A 46 5.08 1.38 -8.70
CA TYR A 46 5.54 1.28 -10.07
C TYR A 46 4.66 2.12 -11.00
N VAL A 47 5.24 2.79 -11.99
CA VAL A 47 4.47 3.54 -13.02
C VAL A 47 4.91 3.04 -14.38
N GLY A 48 3.98 2.57 -15.22
CA GLY A 48 4.31 1.99 -16.52
C GLY A 48 5.28 0.79 -16.43
N GLY A 49 5.31 0.09 -15.29
CA GLY A 49 6.25 -0.99 -15.00
C GLY A 49 7.61 -0.58 -14.44
N GLU A 50 7.92 0.73 -14.38
CA GLU A 50 9.16 1.25 -13.80
C GLU A 50 9.03 1.42 -12.29
N PHE A 51 10.10 1.16 -11.52
CA PHE A 51 10.10 1.33 -10.06
C PHE A 51 10.28 2.79 -9.66
N HIS A 52 9.31 3.34 -8.95
CA HIS A 52 9.30 4.75 -8.55
C HIS A 52 9.47 4.97 -7.05
N GLY A 53 9.53 3.90 -6.26
CA GLY A 53 9.87 3.98 -4.84
C GLY A 53 9.16 2.98 -3.96
N PHE A 54 9.40 3.11 -2.67
CA PHE A 54 8.84 2.25 -1.64
C PHE A 54 8.61 2.98 -0.33
N VAL A 55 7.74 2.39 0.50
CA VAL A 55 7.55 2.76 1.90
C VAL A 55 7.59 1.50 2.75
N ASP A 56 8.43 1.50 3.78
CA ASP A 56 8.52 0.44 4.79
C ASP A 56 8.18 0.98 6.19
N ARG A 57 8.43 0.19 7.23
CA ARG A 57 8.15 0.55 8.64
C ARG A 57 9.06 1.65 9.19
N SER A 58 10.16 1.97 8.50
CA SER A 58 11.24 2.83 8.99
C SER A 58 11.45 4.05 8.11
N SER A 59 11.15 3.96 6.82
CA SER A 59 11.53 4.93 5.80
C SER A 59 10.54 4.98 4.64
N ALA A 60 10.48 6.13 3.99
CA ALA A 60 9.75 6.35 2.75
C ALA A 60 10.72 6.92 1.72
N LYS A 61 10.87 6.26 0.58
CA LYS A 61 11.66 6.72 -0.56
C LYS A 61 10.80 6.65 -1.80
N LEU A 62 10.21 7.78 -2.17
CA LEU A 62 9.33 7.91 -3.32
C LEU A 62 9.90 8.96 -4.27
N SER A 63 9.81 8.72 -5.57
CA SER A 63 10.01 9.75 -6.57
C SER A 63 8.85 10.75 -6.54
N ASP A 64 9.11 11.98 -6.97
CA ASP A 64 8.10 13.04 -6.99
C ASP A 64 6.86 12.65 -7.80
N LEU A 65 7.05 11.85 -8.87
CA LEU A 65 6.01 11.36 -9.77
C LEU A 65 4.91 10.56 -9.07
N VAL A 66 5.24 9.83 -8.01
CA VAL A 66 4.28 8.94 -7.30
C VAL A 66 3.99 9.41 -5.89
N SER A 67 4.59 10.51 -5.44
CA SER A 67 4.53 10.95 -4.05
C SER A 67 3.09 11.20 -3.56
N VAL A 68 2.28 11.85 -4.39
CA VAL A 68 0.90 12.24 -4.09
C VAL A 68 -0.02 11.03 -4.15
N GLU A 69 0.03 10.25 -5.23
CA GLU A 69 -0.78 9.06 -5.44
C GLU A 69 -0.45 7.99 -4.38
N ALA A 70 0.83 7.79 -4.06
CA ALA A 70 1.26 6.88 -3.02
C ALA A 70 0.70 7.29 -1.66
N GLU A 71 0.69 8.59 -1.33
CA GLU A 71 0.06 9.05 -0.09
C GLU A 71 -1.44 8.74 -0.05
N MET A 72 -2.16 9.00 -1.14
CA MET A 72 -3.60 8.72 -1.23
C MET A 72 -3.88 7.22 -1.07
N TRP A 73 -3.13 6.36 -1.77
CA TRP A 73 -3.27 4.91 -1.67
C TRP A 73 -2.94 4.38 -0.28
N LEU A 74 -1.84 4.85 0.33
CA LEU A 74 -1.48 4.47 1.70
C LEU A 74 -2.56 4.90 2.70
N LYS A 75 -3.11 6.11 2.56
CA LYS A 75 -4.19 6.60 3.41
C LYS A 75 -5.47 5.79 3.20
N ALA A 76 -5.82 5.46 1.96
CA ALA A 76 -6.99 4.65 1.62
C ALA A 76 -6.88 3.24 2.20
N LEU A 77 -5.76 2.56 1.98
CA LEU A 77 -5.50 1.20 2.47
C LEU A 77 -5.44 1.12 3.99
N ALA A 78 -4.76 2.09 4.64
CA ALA A 78 -4.72 2.16 6.10
C ALA A 78 -6.11 2.42 6.72
N ASN A 79 -6.97 3.17 6.02
CA ASN A 79 -8.34 3.45 6.47
C ASN A 79 -9.37 2.41 6.01
N LEU A 80 -9.05 1.54 5.06
CA LEU A 80 -9.90 0.43 4.63
C LEU A 80 -10.24 -0.47 5.82
N HIS A 81 -9.27 -0.64 6.72
CA HIS A 81 -9.45 -1.30 8.01
C HIS A 81 -10.41 -0.51 8.93
N PHE A 82 -10.31 0.82 8.96
CA PHE A 82 -11.19 1.68 9.78
C PHE A 82 -12.65 1.63 9.34
N LYS A 83 -12.96 1.66 8.03
CA LYS A 83 -14.35 1.55 7.56
C LYS A 83 -14.99 0.22 7.95
N ARG A 84 -14.24 -0.88 7.92
CA ARG A 84 -14.76 -2.21 8.30
C ARG A 84 -15.03 -2.33 9.81
N PHE A 85 -14.24 -1.66 10.65
CA PHE A 85 -14.52 -1.58 12.09
C PHE A 85 -15.63 -0.58 12.43
N SER A 86 -15.78 0.51 11.67
CA SER A 86 -16.82 1.53 11.89
C SER A 86 -18.23 1.09 11.45
N LEU A 87 -18.35 0.08 10.60
CA LEU A 87 -19.64 -0.50 10.18
C LEU A 87 -20.23 -1.50 11.19
N LYS A 88 -19.54 -1.77 12.31
CA LYS A 88 -20.15 -2.43 13.47
C LYS A 88 -20.65 -1.37 14.46
N LYS A 89 -21.76 -0.71 14.13
CA LYS A 89 -22.59 0.00 15.11
C LYS A 89 -24.05 -0.05 14.68
#